data_AF-A0A7Y3NFY9-F1
#
_entry.id   AF-A0A7Y3NFY9-F1
#
_cell.length_a   1.000
_cell.length_b   1.000
_cell.length_c   1.000
_cell.angle_alpha   90.00
_cell.angle_beta   90.00
_cell.angle_gamma   90.00
#
_symmetry.space_group_name_H-M   'P 1'
#
loop_
_entity.id
_entity.type
_entity.pdbx_description
1 polymer ?
#
loop_
_entity_poly.entity_id
_entity_poly.type
_entity_poly.pdbx_seq_one_letter_code
_entity_poly.pdbx_strand_id
1 'polypeptide(L)'
;MSINDKLYSTLGPAQRVVAVVSAMARRDDPETTRLMDTAPVSRYQAQDLEFWRRLRCAERMGMHALVMIEQEATTYLHRLAAMGILVHQPDFDLDMAHRLEALLTEAVGSIKAYWLAYATTCADIGLEPVELLASMGVALSPAARMLTEKETEPDAELLASASALMQQLSGRN
;
A
#
# COMPACT_ATOMS: atom_id res chain seq x y z
N MET A 1 -16.12 4.28 -32.82
CA MET A 1 -14.86 3.75 -32.28
C MET A 1 -13.84 4.88 -32.29
N SER A 2 -13.53 5.42 -31.12
CA SER A 2 -12.60 6.55 -30.96
C SER A 2 -11.14 6.08 -31.12
N ILE A 3 -10.21 7.00 -31.38
CA ILE A 3 -8.77 6.68 -31.48
C ILE A 3 -8.24 6.06 -30.18
N ASN A 4 -8.81 6.44 -29.03
CA ASN A 4 -8.43 5.92 -27.72
C ASN A 4 -8.86 4.46 -27.53
N ASP A 5 -9.98 4.05 -28.10
CA ASP A 5 -10.45 2.65 -28.02
C ASP A 5 -9.47 1.70 -28.76
N LYS A 6 -8.85 2.19 -29.85
CA LYS A 6 -7.80 1.45 -30.56
C LYS A 6 -6.50 1.35 -29.76
N LEU A 7 -6.16 2.35 -28.96
CA LEU A 7 -4.97 2.32 -28.10
C LEU A 7 -5.14 1.33 -26.94
N TYR A 8 -6.28 1.37 -26.23
CA TYR A 8 -6.52 0.49 -25.08
C TYR A 8 -6.61 -0.99 -25.46
N SER A 9 -7.10 -1.30 -26.67
CA SER A 9 -7.15 -2.69 -27.16
C SER A 9 -5.79 -3.33 -27.45
N THR A 10 -4.70 -2.55 -27.40
CA THR A 10 -3.31 -3.05 -27.54
C THR A 10 -2.61 -3.30 -26.20
N LEU A 11 -3.21 -2.90 -25.08
CA LEU A 11 -2.60 -3.05 -23.76
C LEU A 11 -2.63 -4.51 -23.31
N GLY A 12 -1.48 -5.02 -22.87
CA GLY A 12 -1.43 -6.30 -22.14
C GLY A 12 -2.08 -6.19 -20.75
N PRO A 13 -2.41 -7.31 -20.09
CA PRO A 13 -3.09 -7.30 -18.79
C PRO A 13 -2.40 -6.45 -17.72
N ALA A 14 -1.06 -6.52 -17.60
CA ALA A 14 -0.31 -5.74 -16.63
C ALA A 14 -0.39 -4.22 -16.91
N GLN A 15 -0.20 -3.82 -18.16
CA GLN A 15 -0.27 -2.40 -18.56
C GLN A 15 -1.68 -1.83 -18.37
N ARG A 16 -2.69 -2.65 -18.63
CA ARG A 16 -4.09 -2.29 -18.40
C ARG A 16 -4.39 -2.08 -16.92
N VAL A 17 -3.86 -2.91 -16.02
CA VAL A 17 -3.98 -2.70 -14.56
C VAL A 17 -3.37 -1.36 -14.16
N VAL A 18 -2.16 -1.05 -14.63
CA VAL A 18 -1.51 0.25 -14.34
C VAL A 18 -2.37 1.42 -14.82
N ALA A 19 -2.89 1.34 -16.04
CA ALA A 19 -3.76 2.39 -16.60
C ALA A 19 -5.06 2.54 -15.80
N VAL A 20 -5.71 1.42 -15.42
CA VAL A 20 -6.95 1.42 -14.63
C VAL A 20 -6.71 2.03 -13.26
N VAL A 21 -5.67 1.59 -12.54
CA VAL A 21 -5.32 2.13 -11.22
C VAL A 21 -5.08 3.64 -11.29
N SER A 22 -4.34 4.10 -12.29
CA SER A 22 -4.06 5.52 -12.46
C SER A 22 -5.32 6.34 -12.82
N ALA A 23 -6.21 5.80 -13.65
CA ALA A 23 -7.50 6.43 -13.96
C ALA A 23 -8.41 6.51 -12.74
N MET A 24 -8.50 5.43 -11.96
CA MET A 24 -9.25 5.37 -10.70
C MET A 24 -8.70 6.34 -9.65
N ALA A 25 -7.37 6.43 -9.51
CA ALA A 25 -6.72 7.37 -8.59
C ALA A 25 -7.06 8.84 -8.92
N ARG A 26 -7.20 9.16 -10.21
CA ARG A 26 -7.66 10.49 -10.69
C ARG A 26 -9.18 10.68 -10.63
N ARG A 27 -9.96 9.65 -10.27
CA ARG A 27 -11.43 9.63 -10.34
C ARG A 27 -11.98 9.91 -11.74
N ASP A 28 -11.28 9.43 -12.77
CA ASP A 28 -11.77 9.49 -14.15
C ASP A 28 -12.65 8.25 -14.43
N ASP A 29 -13.92 8.31 -13.99
CA ASP A 29 -14.87 7.22 -14.17
C ASP A 29 -15.09 6.85 -15.66
N PRO A 30 -15.16 7.82 -16.61
CA PRO A 30 -15.26 7.51 -18.03
C PRO A 30 -14.04 6.78 -18.61
N GLU A 31 -12.81 7.17 -18.24
CA GLU A 31 -11.59 6.45 -18.63
C GLU A 31 -11.55 5.06 -17.98
N THR A 32 -11.86 4.98 -16.69
CA THR A 32 -11.93 3.71 -15.95
C THR A 32 -12.91 2.74 -16.62
N THR A 33 -14.14 3.17 -16.87
CA THR A 33 -15.17 2.33 -17.53
C THR A 33 -14.68 1.83 -18.88
N ARG A 34 -14.10 2.70 -19.71
CA ARG A 34 -13.54 2.31 -21.01
C ARG A 34 -12.42 1.28 -20.86
N LEU A 35 -11.50 1.49 -19.91
CA LEU A 35 -10.41 0.57 -19.63
C LEU A 35 -10.91 -0.75 -19.05
N MET A 36 -12.00 -0.77 -18.28
CA MET A 36 -12.61 -1.97 -17.70
C MET A 36 -13.42 -2.76 -18.73
N ASP A 37 -14.00 -2.08 -19.72
CA ASP A 37 -14.80 -2.69 -20.79
C ASP A 37 -13.96 -3.11 -22.02
N THR A 38 -12.75 -2.56 -22.18
CA THR A 38 -11.86 -2.92 -23.29
C THR A 38 -11.20 -4.28 -23.06
N ALA A 39 -11.91 -5.34 -23.40
CA ALA A 39 -11.28 -6.62 -23.72
C ALA A 39 -10.46 -6.45 -25.03
N PRO A 40 -9.27 -7.05 -25.16
CA PRO A 40 -8.62 -7.14 -26.47
C PRO A 40 -9.57 -7.87 -27.43
N VAL A 41 -10.18 -7.11 -28.34
CA VAL A 41 -11.36 -7.47 -29.17
C VAL A 41 -11.13 -8.70 -30.06
N SER A 42 -9.93 -9.27 -30.10
CA SER A 42 -9.60 -10.38 -30.99
C SER A 42 -9.60 -11.78 -30.34
N ARG A 43 -9.62 -11.95 -29.01
CA ARG A 43 -9.61 -13.31 -28.38
C ARG A 43 -10.32 -13.36 -27.03
N TYR A 44 -11.48 -14.03 -27.00
CA TYR A 44 -12.15 -14.49 -25.77
C TYR A 44 -11.42 -15.71 -25.18
N GLN A 45 -10.12 -15.60 -24.89
CA GLN A 45 -9.31 -16.72 -24.38
C GLN A 45 -8.28 -16.20 -23.37
N ALA A 46 -8.53 -16.43 -22.08
CA ALA A 46 -7.62 -16.25 -20.93
C ALA A 46 -7.13 -14.84 -20.53
N GLN A 47 -6.98 -13.88 -21.45
CA GLN A 47 -6.32 -12.60 -21.16
C GLN A 47 -7.10 -11.66 -20.22
N ASP A 48 -8.43 -11.78 -20.15
CA ASP A 48 -9.26 -10.97 -19.26
C ASP A 48 -9.23 -11.49 -17.80
N LEU A 49 -9.11 -12.81 -17.62
CA LEU A 49 -8.95 -13.41 -16.28
C LEU A 49 -7.65 -12.98 -15.60
N GLU A 50 -6.57 -12.87 -16.38
CA GLU A 50 -5.28 -12.43 -15.88
C GLU A 50 -5.29 -10.94 -15.47
N PHE A 51 -6.03 -10.10 -16.21
CA PHE A 51 -6.27 -8.71 -15.82
C PHE A 51 -6.98 -8.64 -14.46
N TRP A 52 -8.12 -9.32 -14.31
CA TRP A 52 -8.88 -9.34 -13.06
C TRP A 52 -8.11 -9.96 -11.89
N ARG A 53 -7.33 -11.01 -12.15
CA ARG A 53 -6.44 -11.62 -11.15
C ARG A 53 -5.44 -10.58 -10.63
N ARG A 54 -4.74 -9.90 -11.54
CA ARG A 54 -3.73 -8.89 -11.19
C ARG A 54 -4.35 -7.70 -10.46
N LEU A 55 -5.49 -7.20 -10.92
CA LEU A 55 -6.19 -6.09 -10.27
C LEU A 55 -6.56 -6.45 -8.82
N ARG A 56 -7.19 -7.62 -8.60
CA ARG A 56 -7.54 -8.10 -7.26
C ARG A 56 -6.31 -8.35 -6.37
N CYS A 57 -5.22 -8.86 -6.95
CA CYS A 57 -3.95 -9.01 -6.24
C CYS A 57 -3.40 -7.66 -5.78
N ALA A 58 -3.40 -6.64 -6.65
CA ALA A 58 -2.99 -5.29 -6.32
C ALA A 58 -3.88 -4.68 -5.21
N GLU A 59 -5.20 -4.82 -5.32
CA GLU A 59 -6.13 -4.35 -4.28
C GLU A 59 -5.87 -5.01 -2.93
N ARG A 60 -5.74 -6.35 -2.91
CA ARG A 60 -5.43 -7.09 -1.67
C ARG A 60 -4.11 -6.64 -1.05
N MET A 61 -3.08 -6.49 -1.87
CA MET A 61 -1.78 -6.00 -1.43
C MET A 61 -1.89 -4.61 -0.79
N GLY A 62 -2.56 -3.66 -1.47
CA GLY A 62 -2.78 -2.31 -0.94
C GLY A 62 -3.58 -2.30 0.36
N MET A 63 -4.68 -3.07 0.43
CA MET A 63 -5.49 -3.16 1.65
C MET A 63 -4.72 -3.79 2.82
N HIS A 64 -3.90 -4.81 2.57
CA HIS A 64 -3.06 -5.41 3.60
C HIS A 64 -2.03 -4.41 4.12
N ALA A 65 -1.33 -3.71 3.23
CA ALA A 65 -0.37 -2.68 3.61
C ALA A 65 -1.03 -1.57 4.44
N LEU A 66 -2.19 -1.08 4.01
CA LEU A 66 -2.95 -0.05 4.71
C LEU A 66 -3.31 -0.48 6.14
N VAL A 67 -3.91 -1.67 6.31
CA VAL A 67 -4.35 -2.14 7.63
C VAL A 67 -3.18 -2.27 8.59
N MET A 68 -2.07 -2.87 8.15
CA MET A 68 -0.89 -3.04 9.01
C MET A 68 -0.28 -1.70 9.41
N ILE A 69 -0.14 -0.77 8.45
CA ILE A 69 0.45 0.55 8.71
C ILE A 69 -0.44 1.39 9.63
N GLU A 70 -1.75 1.43 9.39
CA GLU A 70 -2.68 2.24 10.20
C GLU A 70 -2.81 1.73 11.64
N GLN A 71 -2.79 0.40 11.82
CA GLN A 71 -2.82 -0.20 13.15
C GLN A 71 -1.57 0.18 13.95
N GLU A 72 -0.39 0.11 13.33
CA GLU A 72 0.87 0.51 13.97
C GLU A 72 0.94 2.02 14.21
N ALA A 73 0.46 2.84 13.27
CA ALA A 73 0.40 4.30 13.45
C ALA A 73 -0.52 4.68 14.62
N THR A 74 -1.67 4.02 14.76
CA THR A 74 -2.58 4.20 15.89
C THR A 74 -1.91 3.81 17.21
N THR A 75 -1.20 2.68 17.21
CA THR A 75 -0.47 2.19 18.39
C THR A 75 0.65 3.14 18.78
N TYR A 76 1.38 3.68 17.81
CA TYR A 76 2.39 4.71 18.01
C TYR A 76 1.80 5.95 18.68
N LEU A 77 0.65 6.46 18.20
CA LEU A 77 0.00 7.62 18.80
C LEU A 77 -0.44 7.37 20.25
N HIS A 78 -0.98 6.19 20.56
CA HIS A 78 -1.32 5.81 21.93
C HIS A 78 -0.10 5.75 22.85
N ARG A 79 1.01 5.18 22.37
CA ARG A 79 2.28 5.14 23.12
C ARG A 79 2.85 6.53 23.34
N LEU A 80 2.73 7.43 22.35
CA LEU A 80 3.16 8.82 22.47
C LEU A 80 2.31 9.59 23.49
N ALA A 81 0.99 9.36 23.48
CA ALA A 81 0.09 9.94 24.48
C ALA A 81 0.41 9.42 25.89
N ALA A 82 0.68 8.11 26.04
CA ALA A 82 1.08 7.52 27.32
C ALA A 82 2.39 8.13 27.84
N MET A 83 3.38 8.36 26.96
CA MET A 83 4.61 9.07 27.31
C MET A 83 4.32 10.48 27.80
N GLY A 84 3.48 11.23 27.09
CA GLY A 84 3.08 12.58 27.49
C GLY A 84 2.44 12.62 28.88
N ILE A 85 1.56 11.67 29.19
CA ILE A 85 0.95 11.54 30.52
C ILE A 85 2.01 11.23 31.58
N LEU A 86 2.91 10.27 31.30
CA LEU A 86 3.95 9.83 32.23
C LEU A 86 4.87 10.98 32.67
N VAL A 87 5.29 11.83 31.73
CA VAL A 87 6.16 12.99 32.00
C VAL A 87 5.54 14.00 32.98
N HIS A 88 4.21 14.03 33.08
CA HIS A 88 3.49 14.90 34.01
C HIS A 88 3.14 14.26 35.35
N GLN A 89 3.52 13.00 35.58
CA GLN A 89 3.28 12.35 36.86
C GLN A 89 4.28 12.84 37.93
N PRO A 90 3.84 13.04 39.18
CA PRO A 90 4.72 13.48 40.26
C PRO A 90 5.81 12.45 40.59
N ASP A 91 5.52 11.16 40.38
CA ASP A 91 6.44 10.05 40.56
C ASP A 91 6.90 9.50 39.19
N PHE A 92 7.59 10.33 38.41
CA PHE A 92 8.04 9.97 37.06
C PHE A 92 8.86 8.66 37.05
N ASP A 93 8.35 7.64 36.37
CA ASP A 93 9.00 6.35 36.17
C ASP A 93 9.88 6.38 34.90
N LEU A 94 11.19 6.58 35.09
CA LEU A 94 12.16 6.62 34.01
C LEU A 94 12.28 5.29 33.25
N ASP A 95 12.13 4.15 33.94
CA ASP A 95 12.23 2.83 33.31
C ASP A 95 11.01 2.55 32.43
N MET A 96 9.82 3.04 32.82
CA MET A 96 8.65 3.02 31.96
C MET A 96 8.84 3.94 30.74
N ALA A 97 9.43 5.13 30.92
CA ALA A 97 9.71 6.04 29.82
C ALA A 97 10.65 5.38 28.78
N HIS A 98 11.78 4.81 29.20
CA HIS A 98 12.68 4.10 28.27
C HIS A 98 11.99 2.94 27.55
N ARG A 99 11.10 2.20 28.23
CA ARG A 99 10.30 1.13 27.60
C ARG A 99 9.35 1.68 26.54
N LEU A 100 8.64 2.77 26.82
CA LEU A 100 7.74 3.40 25.85
C LEU A 100 8.50 3.96 24.64
N GLU A 101 9.69 4.54 24.84
CA GLU A 101 10.54 5.01 23.75
C GLU A 101 10.99 3.87 22.83
N ALA A 102 11.41 2.74 23.41
CA ALA A 102 11.77 1.55 22.63
C ALA A 102 10.58 1.04 21.80
N LEU A 103 9.39 0.96 22.41
CA LEU A 103 8.16 0.55 21.74
C LEU A 103 7.72 1.54 20.64
N LEU A 104 7.94 2.85 20.83
CA LEU A 104 7.70 3.85 19.79
C LEU A 104 8.62 3.62 18.59
N THR A 105 9.90 3.37 18.85
CA THR A 105 10.90 3.10 17.81
C THR A 105 10.56 1.82 17.03
N GLU A 106 10.15 0.76 17.73
CA GLU A 106 9.69 -0.49 17.13
C GLU A 106 8.50 -0.28 16.19
N ALA A 107 7.49 0.50 16.61
CA ALA A 107 6.34 0.80 15.76
C ALA A 107 6.72 1.54 14.47
N VAL A 108 7.65 2.50 14.54
CA VAL A 108 8.17 3.18 13.34
C VAL A 108 8.90 2.20 12.43
N GLY A 109 9.76 1.34 13.00
CA GLY A 109 10.46 0.29 12.24
C GLY A 109 9.50 -0.65 11.53
N SER A 110 8.41 -1.05 12.20
CA SER A 110 7.35 -1.89 11.62
C SER A 110 6.62 -1.20 10.47
N ILE A 111 6.18 0.05 10.65
CA ILE A 111 5.56 0.86 9.59
C ILE A 111 6.49 0.95 8.38
N LYS A 112 7.79 1.20 8.62
CA LYS A 112 8.79 1.30 7.55
C LYS A 112 8.96 -0.01 6.80
N ALA A 113 9.02 -1.14 7.51
CA ALA A 113 9.14 -2.47 6.92
C ALA A 113 7.98 -2.74 5.94
N TYR A 114 6.74 -2.54 6.39
CA TYR A 114 5.56 -2.77 5.56
C TYR A 114 5.48 -1.79 4.39
N TRP A 115 5.79 -0.51 4.60
CA TRP A 115 5.79 0.47 3.53
C TRP A 115 6.84 0.17 2.46
N LEU A 116 8.07 -0.19 2.84
CA LEU A 116 9.13 -0.54 1.89
C LEU A 116 8.80 -1.81 1.11
N ALA A 117 8.31 -2.85 1.78
CA ALA A 117 7.88 -4.09 1.13
C ALA A 117 6.76 -3.82 0.11
N TYR A 118 5.75 -3.04 0.51
CA TYR A 118 4.64 -2.62 -0.34
C TYR A 118 5.12 -1.78 -1.53
N ALA A 119 5.89 -0.73 -1.27
CA ALA A 119 6.34 0.21 -2.29
C ALA A 119 7.26 -0.46 -3.32
N THR A 120 8.16 -1.32 -2.86
CA THR A 120 9.04 -2.10 -3.75
C THR A 120 8.23 -3.05 -4.62
N THR A 121 7.25 -3.76 -4.04
CA THR A 121 6.41 -4.69 -4.80
C THR A 121 5.51 -3.97 -5.81
N CYS A 122 4.97 -2.81 -5.46
CA CYS A 122 4.25 -1.92 -6.38
C CYS A 122 5.13 -1.51 -7.57
N ALA A 123 6.35 -1.01 -7.29
CA ALA A 123 7.28 -0.58 -8.33
C ALA A 123 7.63 -1.74 -9.28
N ASP A 124 7.84 -2.93 -8.73
CA ASP A 124 8.11 -4.17 -9.46
C ASP A 124 7.01 -4.58 -10.46
N ILE A 125 5.76 -4.19 -10.21
CA ILE A 125 4.61 -4.45 -11.09
C ILE A 125 4.15 -3.20 -11.85
N GLY A 126 4.91 -2.10 -11.77
CA GLY A 126 4.65 -0.86 -12.48
C GLY A 126 3.54 0.00 -11.87
N LEU A 127 3.18 -0.22 -10.60
CA LEU A 127 2.19 0.56 -9.88
C LEU A 127 2.87 1.60 -8.98
N GLU A 128 2.23 2.75 -8.84
CA GLU A 128 2.59 3.74 -7.84
C GLU A 128 1.82 3.41 -6.54
N PRO A 129 2.49 3.29 -5.37
CA PRO A 129 1.88 2.89 -4.10
C PRO A 129 0.72 3.77 -3.62
N VAL A 130 0.90 5.08 -3.65
CA VAL A 130 -0.12 6.08 -3.26
C VAL A 130 -1.27 6.09 -4.27
N GLU A 131 -1.00 5.99 -5.58
CA GLU A 131 -2.06 5.87 -6.59
C GLU A 131 -2.89 4.61 -6.39
N LEU A 132 -2.25 3.48 -6.05
CA LEU A 132 -2.96 2.23 -5.77
C LEU A 132 -3.89 2.39 -4.56
N LEU A 133 -3.44 3.00 -3.46
CA LEU A 133 -4.33 3.31 -2.33
C LEU A 133 -5.48 4.24 -2.75
N ALA A 134 -5.17 5.33 -3.46
CA ALA A 134 -6.16 6.29 -3.91
C ALA A 134 -7.21 5.68 -4.85
N SER A 135 -6.81 4.73 -5.70
CA SER A 135 -7.70 4.00 -6.60
C SER A 135 -8.77 3.21 -5.84
N MET A 136 -8.45 2.71 -4.64
CA MET A 136 -9.38 2.00 -3.77
C MET A 136 -10.21 2.96 -2.89
N GLY A 137 -10.09 4.27 -3.09
CA GLY A 137 -10.79 5.29 -2.32
C GLY A 137 -10.23 5.50 -0.90
N VAL A 138 -9.03 5.03 -0.63
CA VAL A 138 -8.37 5.11 0.69
C VAL A 138 -7.06 5.89 0.60
N ALA A 139 -6.60 6.38 1.74
CA ALA A 139 -5.31 7.05 1.88
C ALA A 139 -4.77 6.78 3.28
N LEU A 140 -3.44 6.84 3.42
CA LEU A 140 -2.82 6.84 4.74
C LEU A 140 -3.25 8.07 5.54
N SER A 141 -3.52 7.87 6.82
CA SER A 141 -3.73 8.93 7.78
C SER A 141 -2.49 9.85 7.82
N PRO A 142 -2.64 11.13 8.19
CA PRO A 142 -1.51 12.05 8.26
C PRO A 142 -0.37 11.53 9.14
N ALA A 143 -0.71 10.86 10.25
CA ALA A 143 0.27 10.24 11.13
C ALA A 143 0.99 9.07 10.45
N ALA A 144 0.25 8.14 9.84
CA ALA A 144 0.85 7.02 9.12
C ALA A 144 1.79 7.51 8.00
N ARG A 145 1.35 8.49 7.19
CA ARG A 145 2.17 9.08 6.13
C ARG A 145 3.45 9.72 6.66
N MET A 146 3.37 10.50 7.74
CA MET A 146 4.56 11.08 8.35
C MET A 146 5.54 9.98 8.82
N LEU A 147 5.02 8.88 9.36
CA LEU A 147 5.83 7.79 9.88
C LEU A 147 6.48 6.93 8.78
N THR A 148 5.85 6.79 7.60
CA THR A 148 6.47 6.10 6.46
C THR A 148 7.63 6.91 5.85
N GLU A 149 7.55 8.24 5.92
CA GLU A 149 8.58 9.17 5.45
C GLU A 149 9.78 9.28 6.41
N LYS A 150 9.61 8.92 7.69
CA LYS A 150 10.67 8.99 8.70
C LYS A 150 11.88 8.13 8.31
N GLU A 151 13.08 8.67 8.52
CA GLU A 151 14.34 7.95 8.34
C GLU A 151 14.56 7.04 9.54
N THR A 152 14.28 5.75 9.35
CA THR A 152 14.46 4.70 10.35
C THR A 152 14.76 3.42 9.59
N GLU A 153 15.75 2.66 10.05
CA GLU A 153 16.04 1.34 9.49
C GLU A 153 15.03 0.33 10.06
N PRO A 154 14.27 -0.39 9.22
CA PRO A 154 13.36 -1.42 9.69
C PRO A 154 14.15 -2.62 10.21
N ASP A 155 13.52 -3.39 11.10
CA ASP A 155 14.03 -4.72 11.44
C ASP A 155 14.10 -5.60 10.17
N ALA A 156 15.24 -6.26 9.97
CA ALA A 156 15.53 -6.99 8.75
C ALA A 156 14.66 -8.25 8.59
N GLU A 157 14.34 -8.93 9.70
CA GLU A 157 13.50 -10.13 9.69
C GLU A 157 12.06 -9.76 9.35
N LEU A 158 11.54 -8.69 9.97
CA LEU A 158 10.21 -8.16 9.68
C LEU A 158 10.11 -7.68 8.23
N LEU A 159 11.11 -6.96 7.71
CA LEU A 159 11.12 -6.53 6.32
C LEU A 159 11.12 -7.72 5.36
N ALA A 160 11.91 -8.77 5.64
CA ALA A 160 11.93 -9.98 4.82
C ALA A 160 10.55 -10.68 4.83
N SER A 161 9.93 -10.82 6.00
CA SER A 161 8.59 -11.38 6.16
C SER A 161 7.53 -10.56 5.43
N ALA A 162 7.53 -9.24 5.60
CA ALA A 162 6.62 -8.33 4.90
C ALA A 162 6.81 -8.40 3.38
N SER A 163 8.06 -8.47 2.90
CA SER A 163 8.38 -8.59 1.47
C SER A 163 7.86 -9.90 0.89
N ALA A 164 8.05 -11.03 1.59
CA ALA A 164 7.52 -12.32 1.18
C ALA A 164 5.98 -12.30 1.10
N LEU A 165 5.32 -11.67 2.08
CA LEU A 165 3.86 -11.51 2.07
C LEU A 165 3.41 -10.67 0.87
N MET A 166 4.04 -9.52 0.59
CA MET A 166 3.65 -8.66 -0.54
C MET A 166 3.85 -9.36 -1.88
N GLN A 167 4.94 -10.12 -2.03
CA GLN A 167 5.18 -10.95 -3.22
C GLN A 167 4.07 -11.99 -3.41
N GLN A 168 3.69 -12.72 -2.36
CA GLN A 168 2.57 -13.67 -2.41
C GLN A 168 1.25 -12.99 -2.79
N LEU A 169 0.95 -11.84 -2.17
CA LEU A 169 -0.28 -11.08 -2.45
C LEU A 169 -0.33 -10.53 -3.87
N SER A 170 0.82 -10.16 -4.44
CA SER A 170 0.94 -9.71 -5.84
C SER A 170 0.66 -10.81 -6.87
N GLY A 171 0.56 -12.08 -6.43
CA GLY A 171 0.28 -13.22 -7.29
C GLY A 171 1.49 -13.73 -8.07
N ARG A 172 2.72 -13.41 -7.59
CA ARG A 172 3.99 -14.01 -8.03
C ARG A 172 4.28 -15.22 -7.12
N ASN A 173 3.80 -16.40 -7.52
CA ASN A 173 4.24 -17.71 -7.01
C ASN A 173 4.75 -18.54 -8.18
#